data_AF-A0A7I9YE84-F1
#
_entry.id   AF-A0A7I9YE84-F1
#
_cell.length_a   1.000
_cell.length_b   1.000
_cell.length_c   1.000
_cell.angle_alpha   90.00
_cell.angle_beta   90.00
_cell.angle_gamma   90.00
#
_symmetry.space_group_name_H-M   'P 1'
#
loop_
_entity.id
_entity.type
_entity.pdbx_description
1 polymer ?
#
loop_
_entity_poly.entity_id
_entity_poly.type
_entity_poly.pdbx_seq_one_letter_code
_entity_poly.pdbx_strand_id
1 'polypeptide(L)'
;MTENRGAFADAARARENKLVNRLAASVAADHDFQAILREAVRNNSASRQRLDAMAAEIRQAAATWPGLDTPAGSRQFQRYLTGKAREIHKIVNDAHADSEHRAGLVRTLTNRYKLGGDGDTDPHIRLVDNEIPTPHDPSIAGSGSPPVPENQEGSPYDLGATIPGTGIVITGDPETGHPRLHLPGQPDIDNPFPVDEGFRALPTGTAVGPDGQQYAFYSVRPYGPGTSPDNFIAPESRVQNLADPATDLGPLMGTTIGSDTKVGIAQASGVFDAESGRMIIVGNIGQDGQRAMWQSDPVAAGAPPNAWMDSLHQVGTFNNLGAGDRENQIVSLPQGGYLLTSASNGSQIVGVTAGSPQGLLTAPSHELTGPGFIPSPGNQPAVPYGPSVVSIETLPNGQEQVTMRVSTWPTPEGWPVGPDAPPPPYHPRTYTTTFNVNP
;
A
#
# COMPACT_ATOMS: atom_id res chain seq x y z
N MET A 1 0.32 51.20 47.39
CA MET A 1 1.12 49.99 47.07
C MET A 1 0.45 48.68 47.52
N THR A 2 -0.50 48.69 48.46
CA THR A 2 -1.24 47.49 48.94
C THR A 2 -2.37 47.03 48.00
N GLU A 3 -3.08 47.96 47.34
CA GLU A 3 -4.19 47.63 46.42
C GLU A 3 -3.74 46.86 45.16
N ASN A 4 -2.59 47.21 44.58
CA ASN A 4 -2.05 46.48 43.43
C ASN A 4 -1.73 45.01 43.76
N ARG A 5 -1.30 44.70 44.99
CA ARG A 5 -1.02 43.31 45.40
C ARG A 5 -2.30 42.46 45.54
N GLY A 6 -3.43 43.06 45.88
CA GLY A 6 -4.73 42.37 45.94
C GLY A 6 -5.23 41.95 44.56
N ALA A 7 -5.16 42.87 43.59
CA ALA A 7 -5.60 42.61 42.21
C ALA A 7 -4.81 41.48 41.52
N PHE A 8 -3.49 41.39 41.74
CA PHE A 8 -2.69 40.28 41.22
C PHE A 8 -3.03 38.94 41.87
N ALA A 9 -3.30 38.92 43.18
CA ALA A 9 -3.68 37.71 43.89
C ALA A 9 -5.06 37.18 43.42
N ASP A 10 -6.01 38.08 43.15
CA ASP A 10 -7.33 37.70 42.65
C ASP A 10 -7.27 37.21 41.19
N ALA A 11 -6.44 37.85 40.34
CA ALA A 11 -6.19 37.40 38.98
C ALA A 11 -5.49 36.02 38.94
N ALA A 12 -4.58 35.75 39.88
CA ALA A 12 -3.94 34.44 40.02
C ALA A 12 -4.97 33.37 40.40
N ARG A 13 -5.81 33.60 41.42
CA ARG A 13 -6.88 32.67 41.80
C ARG A 13 -7.90 32.42 40.67
N ALA A 14 -8.24 33.45 39.90
CA ALA A 14 -9.13 33.28 38.74
C ALA A 14 -8.50 32.40 37.64
N ARG A 15 -7.19 32.49 37.42
CA ARG A 15 -6.46 31.63 36.49
C ARG A 15 -6.34 30.20 37.01
N GLU A 16 -6.06 30.02 38.30
CA GLU A 16 -6.03 28.71 38.96
C GLU A 16 -7.40 28.01 38.86
N ASN A 17 -8.50 28.71 39.14
CA ASN A 17 -9.84 28.15 39.00
C ASN A 17 -10.17 27.75 37.54
N LYS A 18 -9.75 28.57 36.56
CA LYS A 18 -9.88 28.20 35.14
C LYS A 18 -9.07 26.95 34.79
N LEU A 19 -7.87 26.80 35.36
CA LEU A 19 -7.03 25.62 35.15
C LEU A 19 -7.64 24.37 35.79
N VAL A 20 -8.14 24.47 37.02
CA VAL A 20 -8.82 23.37 37.73
C VAL A 20 -10.05 22.90 36.95
N ASN A 21 -10.87 23.84 36.46
CA ASN A 21 -12.04 23.50 35.65
C ASN A 21 -11.67 22.83 34.32
N ARG A 22 -10.59 23.27 33.67
CA ARG A 22 -10.08 22.62 32.44
C ARG A 22 -9.57 21.22 32.72
N LEU A 23 -8.83 21.02 33.81
CA LEU A 23 -8.33 19.71 34.21
C LEU A 23 -9.50 18.75 34.50
N ALA A 24 -10.51 19.21 35.24
CA ALA A 24 -11.70 18.41 35.53
C ALA A 24 -12.46 18.02 34.24
N ALA A 25 -12.59 18.94 33.28
CA ALA A 25 -13.22 18.65 31.99
C ALA A 25 -12.42 17.65 31.15
N SER A 26 -11.08 17.75 31.16
CA SER A 26 -10.18 16.80 30.48
C SER A 26 -10.31 15.40 31.08
N VAL A 27 -10.28 15.28 32.40
CA VAL A 27 -10.40 13.98 33.10
C VAL A 27 -11.76 13.32 32.81
N ALA A 28 -12.83 14.12 32.74
CA ALA A 28 -14.16 13.60 32.36
C ALA A 28 -14.18 13.11 30.90
N ALA A 29 -13.58 13.86 29.97
CA ALA A 29 -13.48 13.45 28.57
C ALA A 29 -12.62 12.19 28.37
N ASP A 30 -11.53 12.05 29.13
CA ASP A 30 -10.67 10.85 29.13
C ASP A 30 -11.45 9.62 29.61
N HIS A 31 -12.26 9.77 30.66
CA HIS A 31 -13.08 8.68 31.18
C HIS A 31 -14.14 8.24 30.15
N ASP A 32 -14.82 9.18 29.50
CA ASP A 32 -15.79 8.90 28.43
C ASP A 32 -15.11 8.19 27.24
N PHE A 33 -13.91 8.64 26.85
CA PHE A 33 -13.13 8.01 25.78
C PHE A 33 -12.73 6.57 26.12
N GLN A 34 -12.24 6.33 27.33
CA GLN A 34 -11.90 4.98 27.80
C GLN A 34 -13.11 4.05 27.81
N ALA A 35 -14.30 4.55 28.18
CA ALA A 35 -15.53 3.78 28.16
C ALA A 35 -15.89 3.34 26.73
N ILE A 36 -15.82 4.25 25.75
CA ILE A 36 -16.07 3.95 24.33
C ILE A 36 -15.09 2.90 23.81
N LEU A 37 -13.80 3.03 24.13
CA LEU A 37 -12.78 2.09 23.68
C LEU A 37 -12.99 0.69 24.26
N ARG A 38 -13.28 0.58 25.56
CA ARG A 38 -13.57 -0.71 26.20
C ARG A 38 -14.78 -1.39 25.57
N GLU A 39 -15.82 -0.63 25.26
CA GLU A 39 -17.00 -1.16 24.59
C GLU A 39 -16.71 -1.61 23.15
N ALA A 40 -15.92 -0.84 22.39
CA ALA A 40 -15.51 -1.21 21.04
C ALA A 40 -14.75 -2.55 21.03
N VAL A 41 -13.78 -2.71 21.94
CA VAL A 41 -13.01 -3.96 22.10
C VAL A 41 -13.93 -5.12 22.46
N ARG A 42 -14.85 -4.93 23.41
CA ARG A 42 -15.83 -5.96 23.78
C ARG A 42 -16.69 -6.37 22.59
N ASN A 43 -17.24 -5.42 21.83
CA ASN A 43 -18.11 -5.73 20.69
C ASN A 43 -17.35 -6.45 19.56
N ASN A 44 -16.12 -6.02 19.26
CA ASN A 44 -15.27 -6.70 18.27
C ASN A 44 -14.91 -8.12 18.71
N SER A 45 -14.57 -8.32 19.99
CA SER A 45 -14.29 -9.66 20.52
C SER A 45 -15.51 -10.60 20.43
N ALA A 46 -16.70 -10.10 20.75
CA ALA A 46 -17.95 -10.86 20.67
C ALA A 46 -18.32 -11.18 19.21
N SER A 47 -18.11 -10.25 18.28
CA SER A 47 -18.37 -10.45 16.85
C SER A 47 -17.44 -11.51 16.25
N ARG A 48 -16.15 -11.48 16.62
CA ARG A 48 -15.17 -12.52 16.23
C ARG A 48 -15.57 -13.89 16.77
N GLN A 49 -15.94 -13.98 18.05
CA GLN A 49 -16.38 -15.25 18.65
C GLN A 49 -17.61 -15.83 17.92
N ARG A 50 -18.54 -14.99 17.46
CA ARG A 50 -19.69 -15.45 16.67
C ARG A 50 -19.28 -15.96 15.29
N LEU A 51 -18.33 -15.30 14.62
CA LEU A 51 -17.79 -15.77 13.34
C LEU A 51 -17.05 -17.10 13.48
N ASP A 52 -16.27 -17.27 14.55
CA ASP A 52 -15.57 -18.52 14.85
C ASP A 52 -16.57 -19.66 15.10
N ALA A 53 -17.65 -19.40 15.84
CA ALA A 53 -18.74 -20.35 16.04
C ALA A 53 -19.42 -20.72 14.72
N MET A 54 -19.68 -19.76 13.82
CA MET A 54 -20.24 -20.05 12.49
C MET A 54 -19.28 -20.87 11.63
N ALA A 55 -17.97 -20.59 11.69
CA ALA A 55 -16.99 -21.38 10.98
C ALA A 55 -16.96 -22.83 11.49
N ALA A 56 -17.07 -23.04 12.81
CA ALA A 56 -17.19 -24.38 13.39
C ALA A 56 -18.48 -25.09 12.95
N GLU A 57 -19.63 -24.40 12.98
CA GLU A 57 -20.92 -24.94 12.50
C GLU A 57 -20.87 -25.33 11.02
N ILE A 58 -20.26 -24.51 10.16
CA ILE A 58 -20.12 -24.81 8.73
C ILE A 58 -19.23 -26.04 8.52
N ARG A 59 -18.10 -26.14 9.22
CA ARG A 59 -17.20 -27.32 9.13
C ARG A 59 -17.91 -28.59 9.61
N GLN A 60 -18.62 -28.52 10.71
CA GLN A 60 -19.39 -29.66 11.23
C GLN A 60 -20.51 -30.06 10.28
N ALA A 61 -21.25 -29.09 9.73
CA ALA A 61 -22.27 -29.33 8.73
C ALA A 61 -21.67 -30.00 7.49
N ALA A 62 -20.56 -29.49 6.95
CA ALA A 62 -19.88 -30.08 5.79
C ALA A 62 -19.46 -31.54 6.03
N ALA A 63 -18.96 -31.86 7.24
CA ALA A 63 -18.51 -33.20 7.58
C ALA A 63 -19.65 -34.22 7.76
N THR A 64 -20.86 -33.76 8.07
CA THR A 64 -22.00 -34.63 8.44
C THR A 64 -23.19 -34.54 7.50
N TRP A 65 -23.12 -33.67 6.47
CA TRP A 65 -24.27 -33.40 5.60
C TRP A 65 -24.67 -34.64 4.80
N PRO A 66 -25.93 -35.08 4.87
CA PRO A 66 -26.36 -36.28 4.17
C PRO A 66 -26.42 -36.05 2.66
N GLY A 67 -25.86 -37.01 1.90
CA GLY A 67 -26.03 -37.07 0.46
C GLY A 67 -25.31 -35.98 -0.33
N LEU A 68 -24.16 -35.46 0.15
CA LEU A 68 -23.34 -34.50 -0.60
C LEU A 68 -22.86 -35.04 -1.96
N ASP A 69 -22.76 -36.35 -2.09
CA ASP A 69 -22.50 -37.12 -3.31
C ASP A 69 -23.69 -37.16 -4.28
N THR A 70 -24.86 -36.71 -3.84
CA THR A 70 -26.08 -36.63 -4.66
C THR A 70 -26.37 -35.20 -5.09
N PRO A 71 -26.87 -34.96 -6.32
CA PRO A 71 -27.25 -33.62 -6.76
C PRO A 71 -28.30 -32.95 -5.87
N ALA A 72 -29.18 -33.72 -5.23
CA ALA A 72 -30.19 -33.19 -4.32
C ALA A 72 -29.58 -32.70 -3.00
N GLY A 73 -28.68 -33.49 -2.40
CA GLY A 73 -27.99 -33.11 -1.16
C GLY A 73 -27.03 -31.94 -1.36
N SER A 74 -26.28 -31.88 -2.46
CA SER A 74 -25.40 -30.73 -2.75
C SER A 74 -26.21 -29.42 -2.91
N ARG A 75 -27.38 -29.47 -3.56
CA ARG A 75 -28.28 -28.30 -3.67
C ARG A 75 -28.85 -27.85 -2.32
N GLN A 76 -29.18 -28.79 -1.43
CA GLN A 76 -29.63 -28.46 -0.08
C GLN A 76 -28.50 -27.83 0.74
N PHE A 77 -27.28 -28.37 0.64
CA PHE A 77 -26.11 -27.80 1.30
C PHE A 77 -25.78 -26.40 0.78
N GLN A 78 -25.88 -26.17 -0.53
CA GLN A 78 -25.69 -24.84 -1.12
C GLN A 78 -26.69 -23.81 -0.56
N ARG A 79 -27.96 -24.20 -0.35
CA ARG A 79 -28.96 -23.31 0.29
C ARG A 79 -28.62 -23.02 1.74
N TYR A 80 -28.14 -24.01 2.49
CA TYR A 80 -27.63 -23.82 3.85
C TYR A 80 -26.46 -22.84 3.90
N LEU A 81 -25.46 -23.03 3.03
CA LEU A 81 -24.31 -22.11 2.92
C LEU A 81 -24.74 -20.69 2.53
N THR A 82 -25.73 -20.54 1.66
CA THR A 82 -26.30 -19.23 1.31
C THR A 82 -26.95 -18.56 2.54
N GLY A 83 -27.63 -19.33 3.39
CA GLY A 83 -28.14 -18.85 4.67
C GLY A 83 -27.03 -18.38 5.61
N LYS A 84 -25.98 -19.20 5.77
CA LYS A 84 -24.81 -18.87 6.60
C LYS A 84 -24.04 -17.66 6.10
N ALA A 85 -23.90 -17.49 4.78
CA ALA A 85 -23.29 -16.29 4.18
C ALA A 85 -24.05 -15.02 4.57
N ARG A 86 -25.39 -15.05 4.59
CA ARG A 86 -26.21 -13.91 5.04
C ARG A 86 -26.04 -13.63 6.54
N GLU A 87 -25.93 -14.68 7.36
CA GLU A 87 -25.67 -14.52 8.80
C GLU A 87 -24.28 -13.90 9.07
N ILE A 88 -23.25 -14.33 8.32
CA ILE A 88 -21.90 -13.76 8.37
C ILE A 88 -21.93 -12.28 7.96
N HIS A 89 -22.55 -11.96 6.82
CA HIS A 89 -22.69 -10.58 6.38
C HIS A 89 -23.42 -9.71 7.41
N LYS A 90 -24.45 -10.25 8.07
CA LYS A 90 -25.15 -9.53 9.14
C LYS A 90 -24.24 -9.22 10.31
N ILE A 91 -23.46 -10.19 10.80
CA ILE A 91 -22.51 -9.96 11.90
C ILE A 91 -21.48 -8.89 11.53
N VAL A 92 -20.92 -8.96 10.32
CA VAL A 92 -19.93 -7.98 9.84
C VAL A 92 -20.55 -6.59 9.74
N ASN A 93 -21.76 -6.49 9.18
CA ASN A 93 -22.48 -5.21 9.07
C ASN A 93 -22.83 -4.61 10.44
N ASP A 94 -23.28 -5.44 11.39
CA ASP A 94 -23.60 -5.00 12.76
C ASP A 94 -22.33 -4.48 13.48
N ALA A 95 -21.20 -5.18 13.32
CA ALA A 95 -19.91 -4.76 13.88
C ALA A 95 -19.37 -3.47 13.22
N HIS A 96 -19.56 -3.34 11.91
CA HIS A 96 -19.20 -2.12 11.17
C HIS A 96 -20.04 -0.92 11.60
N ALA A 97 -21.37 -1.10 11.73
CA ALA A 97 -22.28 -0.04 12.19
C ALA A 97 -21.95 0.43 13.61
N ASP A 98 -21.61 -0.49 14.53
CA ASP A 98 -21.15 -0.13 15.88
C ASP A 98 -19.82 0.63 15.84
N SER A 99 -18.88 0.22 14.98
CA SER A 99 -17.59 0.92 14.81
C SER A 99 -17.78 2.35 14.28
N GLU A 100 -18.63 2.54 13.27
CA GLU A 100 -18.98 3.88 12.75
C GLU A 100 -19.66 4.75 13.80
N HIS A 101 -20.61 4.18 14.56
CA HIS A 101 -21.28 4.89 15.65
C HIS A 101 -20.27 5.39 16.69
N ARG A 102 -19.35 4.53 17.12
CA ARG A 102 -18.31 4.88 18.11
C ARG A 102 -17.30 5.86 17.56
N ALA A 103 -16.92 5.75 16.30
CA ALA A 103 -16.09 6.76 15.63
C ALA A 103 -16.78 8.13 15.66
N GLY A 104 -18.10 8.18 15.45
CA GLY A 104 -18.91 9.39 15.63
C GLY A 104 -18.87 9.97 17.06
N LEU A 105 -18.98 9.11 18.08
CA LEU A 105 -18.86 9.52 19.49
C LEU A 105 -17.47 10.08 19.80
N VAL A 106 -16.40 9.44 19.32
CA VAL A 106 -15.02 9.93 19.48
C VAL A 106 -14.84 11.29 18.81
N ARG A 107 -15.34 11.48 17.58
CA ARG A 107 -15.30 12.80 16.89
C ARG A 107 -16.01 13.89 17.71
N THR A 108 -17.12 13.55 18.36
CA THR A 108 -17.85 14.48 19.23
C THR A 108 -17.09 14.78 20.51
N LEU A 109 -16.41 13.79 21.10
CA LEU A 109 -15.50 13.98 22.24
C LEU A 109 -14.30 14.86 21.90
N THR A 110 -13.73 14.74 20.69
CA THR A 110 -12.62 15.59 20.23
C THR A 110 -12.96 17.08 20.31
N ASN A 111 -14.24 17.44 20.09
CA ASN A 111 -14.70 18.83 20.25
C ASN A 111 -14.75 19.29 21.71
N ARG A 112 -14.80 18.40 22.70
CA ARG A 112 -14.68 18.76 24.13
C ARG A 112 -13.25 19.04 24.57
N TYR A 113 -12.27 18.57 23.80
CA TYR A 113 -10.86 18.97 23.97
C TYR A 113 -10.55 20.32 23.31
N LYS A 114 -11.40 20.79 22.39
CA LYS A 114 -11.30 22.15 21.83
C LYS A 114 -11.83 23.16 22.85
N LEU A 115 -10.92 24.00 23.34
CA LEU A 115 -11.21 25.06 24.29
C LEU A 115 -12.34 25.97 23.78
N GLY A 116 -13.41 26.11 24.57
CA GLY A 116 -14.38 27.19 24.40
C GLY A 116 -13.67 28.54 24.57
N GLY A 117 -13.42 29.22 23.46
CA GLY A 117 -13.05 30.62 23.39
C GLY A 117 -14.22 31.38 22.77
N ASP A 118 -15.15 31.84 23.60
CA ASP A 118 -16.12 32.86 23.20
C ASP A 118 -15.62 34.22 23.69
N GLY A 119 -15.61 35.19 22.77
CA GLY A 119 -15.77 36.63 23.07
C GLY A 119 -14.51 37.45 23.37
N ASP A 120 -14.10 38.19 22.35
CA ASP A 120 -13.76 39.63 22.32
C ASP A 120 -12.81 40.23 23.40
N THR A 121 -11.70 40.80 22.90
CA THR A 121 -10.72 41.69 23.57
C THR A 121 -9.98 41.19 24.83
N ASP A 122 -8.74 40.69 24.69
CA ASP A 122 -7.59 41.08 25.55
C ASP A 122 -6.24 40.49 25.04
N PRO A 123 -5.08 41.00 25.51
CA PRO A 123 -4.03 41.57 24.69
C PRO A 123 -3.06 40.53 24.12
N HIS A 124 -2.65 40.74 22.87
CA HIS A 124 -1.61 39.94 22.24
C HIS A 124 -0.26 40.21 22.91
N ILE A 125 0.32 39.19 23.55
CA ILE A 125 1.75 38.99 23.40
C ILE A 125 1.93 38.64 21.92
N ARG A 126 2.52 39.56 21.15
CA ARG A 126 3.05 39.25 19.81
C ARG A 126 4.17 38.24 20.01
N LEU A 127 3.81 36.96 20.02
CA LEU A 127 4.70 35.93 19.56
C LEU A 127 4.93 36.26 18.09
N VAL A 128 6.18 36.50 17.74
CA VAL A 128 6.60 36.66 16.35
C VAL A 128 6.12 35.39 15.64
N ASP A 129 5.35 35.57 14.56
CA ASP A 129 4.83 34.48 13.75
C ASP A 129 6.00 33.63 13.23
N ASN A 130 6.33 32.57 13.96
CA ASN A 130 6.88 31.36 13.39
C ASN A 130 5.74 30.35 13.49
N GLU A 131 4.74 30.48 12.62
CA GLU A 131 3.90 29.34 12.27
C GLU A 131 4.84 28.28 11.70
N ILE A 132 5.26 27.34 12.56
CA ILE A 132 5.63 26.02 12.07
C ILE A 132 4.29 25.42 11.63
N PRO A 133 4.09 25.11 10.34
CA PRO A 133 2.86 24.50 9.88
C PRO A 133 2.58 23.26 10.74
N THR A 134 1.32 23.09 11.13
CA THR A 134 0.90 21.79 11.66
C THR A 134 1.17 20.77 10.55
N PRO A 135 1.85 19.63 10.81
CA PRO A 135 2.11 18.65 9.77
C PRO A 135 0.77 18.19 9.19
N HIS A 136 0.52 18.54 7.94
CA HIS A 136 -0.56 17.96 7.16
C HIS A 136 -0.03 16.66 6.55
N ASP A 137 -0.90 15.67 6.39
CA ASP A 137 -0.51 14.51 5.60
C ASP A 137 -0.26 14.95 4.16
N PRO A 138 0.77 14.41 3.49
CA PRO A 138 1.00 14.71 2.09
C PRO A 138 -0.22 14.33 1.25
N SER A 139 -0.49 15.11 0.21
CA SER A 139 -1.65 14.93 -0.66
C SER A 139 -1.31 15.05 -2.14
N ILE A 140 -1.88 14.17 -2.97
CA ILE A 140 -1.70 14.21 -4.42
C ILE A 140 -2.50 15.40 -4.99
N ALA A 141 -1.81 16.31 -5.69
CA ALA A 141 -2.38 17.56 -6.18
C ALA A 141 -3.29 17.39 -7.41
N GLY A 142 -3.24 16.25 -8.09
CA GLY A 142 -4.05 15.94 -9.27
C GLY A 142 -3.59 14.69 -9.99
N SER A 143 -4.23 14.38 -11.12
CA SER A 143 -3.82 13.30 -12.00
C SER A 143 -2.45 13.57 -12.63
N GLY A 144 -1.83 12.51 -13.14
CA GLY A 144 -0.61 12.58 -13.91
C GLY A 144 -0.77 13.34 -15.23
N SER A 145 0.33 13.91 -15.69
CA SER A 145 0.46 14.46 -17.03
C SER A 145 0.22 13.38 -18.10
N PRO A 146 -0.16 13.76 -19.34
CA PRO A 146 -0.31 12.82 -20.43
C PRO A 146 0.95 11.94 -20.57
N PRO A 147 0.82 10.60 -20.54
CA PRO A 147 1.97 9.71 -20.60
C PRO A 147 2.81 9.91 -21.86
N VAL A 148 4.12 10.00 -21.67
CA VAL A 148 5.12 10.21 -22.73
C VAL A 148 5.87 8.90 -22.96
N PRO A 149 5.99 8.40 -24.20
CA PRO A 149 6.76 7.19 -24.48
C PRO A 149 8.21 7.36 -24.05
N GLU A 150 8.77 6.34 -23.40
CA GLU A 150 10.20 6.32 -23.11
C GLU A 150 11.00 5.85 -24.33
N ASN A 151 12.20 6.42 -24.48
CA ASN A 151 13.16 5.89 -25.43
C ASN A 151 13.85 4.68 -24.80
N GLN A 152 13.41 3.48 -25.19
CA GLN A 152 14.02 2.23 -24.77
C GLN A 152 15.20 1.91 -25.69
N GLU A 153 16.41 1.79 -25.14
CA GLU A 153 17.54 1.28 -25.89
C GLU A 153 17.44 -0.25 -26.05
N GLY A 154 17.56 -0.73 -27.29
CA GLY A 154 17.47 -2.16 -27.59
C GLY A 154 16.04 -2.66 -27.82
N SER A 155 15.79 -3.90 -27.40
CA SER A 155 14.50 -4.58 -27.56
C SER A 155 13.46 -3.94 -26.63
N PRO A 156 12.26 -3.56 -27.12
CA PRO A 156 11.21 -3.03 -26.25
C PRO A 156 10.87 -4.05 -25.16
N TYR A 157 10.67 -3.58 -23.93
CA TYR A 157 10.42 -4.44 -22.77
C TYR A 157 9.18 -4.03 -22.00
N ASP A 158 8.53 -5.01 -21.36
CA ASP A 158 7.56 -4.76 -20.30
C ASP A 158 8.29 -4.52 -18.99
N LEU A 159 7.63 -3.84 -18.04
CA LEU A 159 8.10 -3.55 -16.69
C LEU A 159 9.47 -2.84 -16.64
N GLY A 160 9.56 -1.74 -15.91
CA GLY A 160 10.82 -1.03 -15.70
C GLY A 160 11.00 -0.70 -14.24
N ALA A 161 11.07 -1.73 -13.40
CA ALA A 161 11.19 -1.56 -11.96
C ALA A 161 12.51 -0.82 -11.66
N THR A 162 12.40 0.24 -10.88
CA THR A 162 13.52 1.13 -10.62
C THR A 162 13.55 1.56 -9.16
N ILE A 163 14.71 2.02 -8.72
CA ILE A 163 14.87 2.68 -7.42
C ILE A 163 14.94 4.18 -7.70
N PRO A 164 14.04 4.99 -7.12
CA PRO A 164 13.93 6.41 -7.45
C PRO A 164 15.27 7.15 -7.38
N GLY A 165 15.59 7.92 -8.42
CA GLY A 165 16.77 8.79 -8.49
C GLY A 165 18.11 8.07 -8.65
N THR A 166 18.14 6.74 -8.69
CA THR A 166 19.41 5.99 -8.82
C THR A 166 19.82 5.82 -10.28
N GLY A 167 18.87 5.81 -11.21
CA GLY A 167 19.11 5.42 -12.60
C GLY A 167 19.17 3.90 -12.82
N ILE A 168 19.00 3.07 -11.79
CA ILE A 168 18.92 1.62 -11.94
C ILE A 168 17.60 1.22 -12.59
N VAL A 169 17.63 0.31 -13.55
CA VAL A 169 16.42 -0.24 -14.17
C VAL A 169 16.54 -1.75 -14.28
N ILE A 170 15.51 -2.46 -13.82
CA ILE A 170 15.35 -3.90 -13.97
C ILE A 170 14.18 -4.10 -14.93
N THR A 171 14.46 -4.62 -16.12
CA THR A 171 13.42 -4.81 -17.13
C THR A 171 12.67 -6.11 -16.87
N GLY A 172 11.40 -6.16 -17.28
CA GLY A 172 10.71 -7.43 -17.49
C GLY A 172 11.08 -8.06 -18.83
N ASP A 173 10.17 -8.87 -19.34
CA ASP A 173 10.28 -9.57 -20.62
C ASP A 173 10.42 -8.59 -21.79
N PRO A 174 11.53 -8.66 -22.53
CA PRO A 174 11.64 -7.97 -23.79
C PRO A 174 10.84 -8.70 -24.88
N GLU A 175 10.51 -7.97 -25.95
CA GLU A 175 9.96 -8.54 -27.18
C GLU A 175 10.84 -9.69 -27.71
N THR A 176 12.16 -9.52 -27.58
CA THR A 176 13.17 -10.55 -27.88
C THR A 176 14.31 -10.50 -26.86
N GLY A 177 14.83 -11.66 -26.46
CA GLY A 177 15.92 -11.78 -25.48
C GLY A 177 15.43 -12.00 -24.05
N HIS A 178 16.27 -11.72 -23.06
CA HIS A 178 15.97 -11.95 -21.64
C HIS A 178 15.78 -10.63 -20.87
N PRO A 179 15.08 -10.63 -19.73
CA PRO A 179 15.09 -9.52 -18.78
C PRO A 179 16.51 -9.04 -18.48
N ARG A 180 16.71 -7.73 -18.37
CA ARG A 180 18.03 -7.08 -18.24
C ARG A 180 18.12 -6.28 -16.95
N LEU A 181 19.36 -6.10 -16.49
CA LEU A 181 19.70 -5.22 -15.40
C LEU A 181 20.59 -4.08 -15.92
N HIS A 182 20.11 -2.86 -15.78
CA HIS A 182 20.86 -1.64 -16.03
C HIS A 182 21.34 -1.04 -14.71
N LEU A 183 22.65 -0.91 -14.55
CA LEU A 183 23.28 -0.22 -13.44
C LEU A 183 24.03 1.01 -13.98
N PRO A 184 23.81 2.22 -13.42
CA PRO A 184 24.49 3.43 -13.86
C PRO A 184 26.01 3.27 -13.87
N GLY A 185 26.63 3.65 -15.00
CA GLY A 185 28.08 3.56 -15.17
C GLY A 185 28.62 2.16 -15.42
N GLN A 186 27.76 1.14 -15.56
CA GLN A 186 28.13 -0.21 -15.98
C GLN A 186 27.50 -0.56 -17.33
N PRO A 187 28.07 -1.51 -18.08
CA PRO A 187 27.41 -2.05 -19.27
C PRO A 187 26.10 -2.75 -18.89
N ASP A 188 25.09 -2.62 -19.74
CA ASP A 188 23.87 -3.42 -19.59
C ASP A 188 24.17 -4.91 -19.70
N ILE A 189 23.58 -5.68 -18.80
CA ILE A 189 23.72 -7.14 -18.75
C ILE A 189 22.36 -7.81 -18.75
N ASP A 190 22.31 -9.08 -19.16
CA ASP A 190 21.18 -9.94 -18.83
C ASP A 190 21.05 -10.00 -17.31
N ASN A 191 19.81 -10.05 -16.81
CA ASN A 191 19.58 -10.05 -15.37
C ASN A 191 20.29 -11.26 -14.74
N PRO A 192 21.31 -11.04 -13.89
CA PRO A 192 22.14 -12.13 -13.36
C PRO A 192 21.46 -12.87 -12.19
N PHE A 193 20.21 -12.53 -11.85
CA PHE A 193 19.47 -13.21 -10.79
C PHE A 193 19.41 -14.71 -11.07
N PRO A 194 19.81 -15.57 -10.11
CA PRO A 194 19.92 -16.99 -10.36
C PRO A 194 18.52 -17.61 -10.49
N VAL A 195 18.27 -18.26 -11.63
CA VAL A 195 17.05 -19.01 -11.90
C VAL A 195 17.39 -20.37 -12.49
N ASP A 196 16.52 -21.35 -12.26
CA ASP A 196 16.65 -22.67 -12.87
C ASP A 196 16.50 -22.59 -14.40
N GLU A 197 17.06 -23.58 -15.10
CA GLU A 197 16.91 -23.67 -16.56
C GLU A 197 15.43 -23.70 -16.96
N GLY A 198 15.07 -22.87 -17.94
CA GLY A 198 13.68 -22.73 -18.37
C GLY A 198 12.83 -21.84 -17.46
N PHE A 199 13.44 -21.06 -16.55
CA PHE A 199 12.78 -20.01 -15.77
C PHE A 199 13.40 -18.64 -16.07
N ARG A 200 12.70 -17.58 -15.63
CA ARG A 200 13.15 -16.18 -15.66
C ARG A 200 12.76 -15.45 -14.39
N ALA A 201 13.47 -14.36 -14.11
CA ALA A 201 13.16 -13.44 -13.03
C ALA A 201 12.40 -12.22 -13.58
N LEU A 202 11.10 -12.14 -13.30
CA LEU A 202 10.27 -10.98 -13.64
C LEU A 202 10.28 -9.97 -12.47
N PRO A 203 10.67 -8.71 -12.68
CA PRO A 203 10.70 -7.74 -11.61
C PRO A 203 9.28 -7.39 -11.15
N THR A 204 9.07 -7.47 -9.84
CA THR A 204 7.79 -7.17 -9.19
C THR A 204 7.80 -5.86 -8.42
N GLY A 205 8.98 -5.35 -8.09
CA GLY A 205 9.18 -4.09 -7.38
C GLY A 205 10.60 -3.98 -6.83
N THR A 206 10.85 -2.91 -6.09
CA THR A 206 12.15 -2.62 -5.49
C THR A 206 11.99 -2.15 -4.04
N ALA A 207 13.08 -2.10 -3.29
CA ALA A 207 13.13 -1.45 -1.99
C ALA A 207 14.48 -0.78 -1.71
N VAL A 208 14.45 0.20 -0.81
CA VAL A 208 15.64 0.79 -0.19
C VAL A 208 15.71 0.35 1.27
N GLY A 209 16.86 -0.18 1.66
CA GLY A 209 17.17 -0.67 3.01
C GLY A 209 17.67 0.39 3.98
N PRO A 210 17.89 0.00 5.26
CA PRO A 210 18.32 0.89 6.35
C PRO A 210 19.60 1.66 6.07
N ASP A 211 20.59 1.04 5.43
CA ASP A 211 21.88 1.66 5.13
C ASP A 211 22.00 2.02 3.63
N GLY A 212 20.86 2.22 2.96
CA GLY A 212 20.81 2.53 1.54
C GLY A 212 21.05 1.32 0.63
N GLN A 213 20.96 0.10 1.16
CA GLN A 213 20.96 -1.10 0.32
C GLN A 213 19.80 -1.04 -0.68
N GLN A 214 20.04 -1.60 -1.86
CA GLN A 214 19.13 -1.51 -2.99
C GLN A 214 18.65 -2.91 -3.32
N TYR A 215 17.36 -3.16 -3.13
CA TYR A 215 16.78 -4.49 -3.34
C TYR A 215 15.90 -4.52 -4.57
N ALA A 216 15.93 -5.66 -5.25
CA ALA A 216 14.98 -6.03 -6.29
C ALA A 216 14.14 -7.22 -5.81
N PHE A 217 12.87 -7.22 -6.19
CA PHE A 217 11.94 -8.31 -5.92
C PHE A 217 11.52 -8.98 -7.21
N TYR A 218 11.57 -10.31 -7.27
CA TYR A 218 11.30 -11.07 -8.48
C TYR A 218 10.20 -12.10 -8.32
N SER A 219 9.35 -12.22 -9.32
CA SER A 219 8.53 -13.40 -9.58
C SER A 219 9.32 -14.34 -10.48
N VAL A 220 9.66 -15.54 -10.01
CA VAL A 220 10.42 -16.52 -10.80
C VAL A 220 9.45 -17.44 -11.53
N ARG A 221 9.39 -17.33 -12.86
CA ARG A 221 8.38 -18.02 -13.69
C ARG A 221 9.00 -18.80 -14.85
N PRO A 222 8.38 -19.91 -15.30
CA PRO A 222 8.83 -20.62 -16.50
C PRO A 222 8.96 -19.68 -17.69
N TYR A 223 10.00 -19.84 -18.53
CA TYR A 223 10.32 -19.02 -19.69
C TYR A 223 10.65 -19.91 -20.90
N GLY A 224 10.12 -19.53 -22.08
CA GLY A 224 10.34 -20.27 -23.32
C GLY A 224 9.21 -20.10 -24.35
N PRO A 225 9.37 -20.69 -25.56
CA PRO A 225 8.36 -20.63 -26.61
C PRO A 225 7.02 -21.24 -26.17
N GLY A 226 5.94 -20.47 -26.30
CA GLY A 226 4.59 -20.90 -25.88
C GLY A 226 4.27 -20.66 -24.40
N THR A 227 5.18 -20.06 -23.63
CA THR A 227 4.83 -19.58 -22.29
C THR A 227 3.82 -18.45 -22.40
N SER A 228 2.70 -18.54 -21.66
CA SER A 228 1.72 -17.46 -21.67
C SER A 228 2.32 -16.18 -21.07
N PRO A 229 2.12 -15.00 -21.68
CA PRO A 229 2.41 -13.72 -21.07
C PRO A 229 1.55 -13.47 -19.82
N ASP A 230 0.47 -14.22 -19.63
CA ASP A 230 -0.35 -14.18 -18.41
C ASP A 230 0.29 -14.93 -17.22
N ASN A 231 1.44 -15.57 -17.43
CA ASN A 231 2.15 -16.34 -16.42
C ASN A 231 3.17 -15.50 -15.63
N PHE A 232 2.73 -14.39 -15.04
CA PHE A 232 3.63 -13.36 -14.47
C PHE A 232 3.78 -13.36 -12.94
N ILE A 233 2.87 -13.97 -12.16
CA ILE A 233 2.89 -13.94 -10.68
C ILE A 233 3.25 -15.30 -10.06
N ALA A 234 4.25 -15.34 -9.19
CA ALA A 234 4.55 -16.45 -8.28
C ALA A 234 3.91 -16.21 -6.91
N PRO A 235 3.69 -17.27 -6.08
CA PRO A 235 3.09 -17.09 -4.75
C PRO A 235 3.92 -16.24 -3.78
N GLU A 236 5.20 -16.03 -4.06
CA GLU A 236 6.11 -15.18 -3.31
C GLU A 236 7.13 -14.50 -4.23
N SER A 237 7.56 -13.30 -3.85
CA SER A 237 8.70 -12.63 -4.47
C SER A 237 10.00 -13.22 -3.92
N ARG A 238 11.02 -13.39 -4.78
CA ARG A 238 12.41 -13.63 -4.38
C ARG A 238 13.15 -12.30 -4.22
N VAL A 239 14.06 -12.21 -3.26
CA VAL A 239 14.76 -10.96 -2.94
C VAL A 239 16.22 -11.01 -3.41
N GLN A 240 16.68 -9.94 -4.02
CA GLN A 240 18.08 -9.75 -4.42
C GLN A 240 18.59 -8.44 -3.83
N ASN A 241 19.84 -8.43 -3.34
CA ASN A 241 20.56 -7.18 -3.08
C ASN A 241 21.39 -6.83 -4.32
N LEU A 242 21.16 -5.65 -4.90
CA LEU A 242 21.80 -5.22 -6.14
C LEU A 242 23.31 -4.93 -5.99
N ALA A 243 23.82 -4.86 -4.75
CA ALA A 243 25.27 -4.86 -4.51
C ALA A 243 25.94 -6.22 -4.81
N ASP A 244 25.16 -7.31 -4.81
CA ASP A 244 25.58 -8.66 -5.20
C ASP A 244 24.45 -9.33 -6.02
N PRO A 245 24.29 -8.91 -7.29
CA PRO A 245 23.12 -9.28 -8.08
C PRO A 245 23.13 -10.74 -8.55
N ALA A 246 24.18 -11.51 -8.28
CA ALA A 246 24.17 -12.95 -8.55
C ALA A 246 23.57 -13.79 -7.40
N THR A 247 23.22 -13.14 -6.27
CA THR A 247 22.77 -13.83 -5.06
C THR A 247 21.27 -13.67 -4.83
N ASP A 248 20.61 -14.81 -4.62
CA ASP A 248 19.23 -14.89 -4.16
C ASP A 248 19.21 -14.96 -2.63
N LEU A 249 18.60 -13.95 -2.01
CA LEU A 249 18.48 -13.83 -0.54
C LEU A 249 17.35 -14.70 0.03
N GLY A 250 16.50 -15.27 -0.84
CA GLY A 250 15.43 -16.17 -0.45
C GLY A 250 14.02 -15.64 -0.76
N PRO A 251 13.00 -16.46 -0.43
CA PRO A 251 11.60 -16.08 -0.62
C PRO A 251 11.18 -15.04 0.42
N LEU A 252 10.39 -14.07 -0.03
CA LEU A 252 9.80 -13.06 0.83
C LEU A 252 8.55 -13.62 1.51
N MET A 253 8.67 -13.87 2.81
CA MET A 253 7.64 -14.54 3.61
C MET A 253 7.26 -13.69 4.82
N GLY A 254 5.96 -13.59 5.12
CA GLY A 254 5.47 -12.85 6.28
C GLY A 254 4.37 -13.59 7.02
N THR A 255 4.14 -13.26 8.29
CA THR A 255 2.98 -13.76 9.06
C THR A 255 1.74 -12.91 8.79
N THR A 256 0.55 -13.49 8.95
CA THR A 256 -0.74 -12.77 8.78
C THR A 256 -1.37 -12.41 10.11
N ILE A 257 -2.28 -11.43 10.11
CA ILE A 257 -2.94 -11.00 11.35
C ILE A 257 -3.71 -12.18 11.98
N GLY A 258 -3.32 -12.55 13.20
CA GLY A 258 -3.93 -13.64 13.95
C GLY A 258 -3.42 -15.04 13.60
N SER A 259 -2.28 -15.15 12.89
CA SER A 259 -1.62 -16.42 12.59
C SER A 259 -0.09 -16.29 12.58
N ASP A 260 0.59 -17.22 13.24
CA ASP A 260 2.07 -17.32 13.17
C ASP A 260 2.55 -18.09 11.92
N THR A 261 1.62 -18.54 11.07
CA THR A 261 1.97 -19.24 9.83
C THR A 261 2.47 -18.24 8.80
N LYS A 262 3.68 -18.46 8.29
CA LYS A 262 4.23 -17.65 7.20
C LYS A 262 3.49 -17.93 5.88
N VAL A 263 3.21 -16.87 5.14
CA VAL A 263 2.67 -16.86 3.77
C VAL A 263 3.64 -16.14 2.85
N GLY A 264 3.62 -16.50 1.57
CA GLY A 264 4.36 -15.77 0.54
C GLY A 264 3.82 -14.36 0.37
N ILE A 265 4.73 -13.42 0.09
CA ILE A 265 4.39 -12.04 -0.28
C ILE A 265 4.73 -11.88 -1.75
N ALA A 266 3.71 -11.84 -2.61
CA ALA A 266 3.87 -11.67 -4.06
C ALA A 266 3.80 -10.19 -4.47
N GLN A 267 4.29 -9.86 -5.67
CA GLN A 267 4.23 -8.52 -6.23
C GLN A 267 4.76 -7.42 -5.27
N ALA A 268 5.86 -7.73 -4.58
CA ALA A 268 6.31 -6.91 -3.47
C ALA A 268 7.05 -5.64 -3.90
N SER A 269 6.89 -4.58 -3.11
CA SER A 269 7.76 -3.42 -3.05
C SER A 269 8.01 -3.03 -1.59
N GLY A 270 9.02 -2.19 -1.33
CA GLY A 270 9.34 -1.84 0.04
C GLY A 270 10.09 -0.54 0.23
N VAL A 271 10.10 -0.08 1.47
CA VAL A 271 10.83 1.12 1.91
C VAL A 271 11.27 0.93 3.35
N PHE A 272 12.42 1.48 3.71
CA PHE A 272 12.82 1.59 5.11
C PHE A 272 12.18 2.82 5.76
N ASP A 273 11.41 2.60 6.81
CA ASP A 273 10.90 3.68 7.67
C ASP A 273 11.93 4.01 8.74
N ALA A 274 12.62 5.13 8.57
CA ALA A 274 13.67 5.58 9.49
C ALA A 274 13.15 5.95 10.89
N GLU A 275 11.87 6.33 11.02
CA GLU A 275 11.29 6.70 12.31
C GLU A 275 11.10 5.48 13.21
N SER A 276 10.55 4.39 12.67
CA SER A 276 10.39 3.14 13.42
C SER A 276 11.61 2.21 13.34
N GLY A 277 12.53 2.46 12.41
CA GLY A 277 13.68 1.62 12.12
C GLY A 277 13.31 0.30 11.45
N ARG A 278 12.17 0.22 10.75
CA ARG A 278 11.61 -1.02 10.21
C ARG A 278 11.57 -1.00 8.69
N MET A 279 11.69 -2.17 8.08
CA MET A 279 11.32 -2.36 6.68
C MET A 279 9.80 -2.44 6.57
N ILE A 280 9.24 -1.65 5.67
CA ILE A 280 7.85 -1.69 5.26
C ILE A 280 7.78 -2.40 3.92
N ILE A 281 6.95 -3.42 3.82
CA ILE A 281 6.73 -4.19 2.59
C ILE A 281 5.26 -4.10 2.21
N VAL A 282 4.98 -3.80 0.95
CA VAL A 282 3.63 -3.87 0.37
C VAL A 282 3.62 -4.92 -0.72
N GLY A 283 2.65 -5.84 -0.68
CA GLY A 283 2.51 -6.92 -1.64
C GLY A 283 1.20 -7.67 -1.46
N ASN A 284 1.01 -8.77 -2.16
CA ASN A 284 -0.18 -9.61 -2.08
C ASN A 284 0.05 -10.82 -1.17
N ILE A 285 -1.01 -11.24 -0.48
CA ILE A 285 -1.00 -12.45 0.36
C ILE A 285 -1.02 -13.69 -0.55
N GLY A 286 0.14 -14.30 -0.78
CA GLY A 286 0.26 -15.34 -1.81
C GLY A 286 0.03 -14.79 -3.22
N GLN A 287 -0.21 -15.68 -4.18
CA GLN A 287 -0.30 -15.33 -5.60
C GLN A 287 -1.53 -14.45 -5.92
N ASP A 288 -2.70 -14.83 -5.41
CA ASP A 288 -4.00 -14.24 -5.79
C ASP A 288 -4.72 -13.57 -4.59
N GLY A 289 -4.03 -13.41 -3.47
CA GLY A 289 -4.64 -12.85 -2.26
C GLY A 289 -4.65 -11.32 -2.26
N GLN A 290 -5.36 -10.77 -1.28
CA GLN A 290 -5.54 -9.34 -1.11
C GLN A 290 -4.19 -8.63 -0.87
N ARG A 291 -4.05 -7.42 -1.43
CA ARG A 291 -2.93 -6.52 -1.14
C ARG A 291 -2.87 -6.16 0.35
N ALA A 292 -1.69 -6.25 0.93
CA ALA A 292 -1.44 -6.03 2.33
C ALA A 292 -0.09 -5.34 2.58
N MET A 293 0.06 -4.85 3.81
CA MET A 293 1.29 -4.28 4.31
C MET A 293 1.88 -5.19 5.39
N TRP A 294 3.19 -5.39 5.35
CA TRP A 294 3.99 -6.02 6.39
C TRP A 294 5.03 -5.05 6.92
N GLN A 295 5.40 -5.24 8.18
CA GLN A 295 6.50 -4.54 8.83
C GLN A 295 7.46 -5.55 9.44
N SER A 296 8.77 -5.31 9.29
CA SER A 296 9.78 -6.08 10.01
C SER A 296 9.84 -5.65 11.48
N ASP A 297 10.58 -6.40 12.30
CA ASP A 297 11.16 -5.86 13.53
C ASP A 297 12.17 -4.74 13.24
N PRO A 298 12.49 -3.87 14.21
CA PRO A 298 13.47 -2.83 14.01
C PRO A 298 14.82 -3.45 13.60
N VAL A 299 15.40 -2.95 12.52
CA VAL A 299 16.64 -3.49 11.98
C VAL A 299 17.81 -2.91 12.75
N ALA A 300 18.60 -3.77 13.37
CA ALA A 300 19.80 -3.34 14.07
C ALA A 300 20.83 -2.77 13.10
N ALA A 301 21.54 -1.72 13.50
CA ALA A 301 22.62 -1.15 12.71
C ALA A 301 23.70 -2.20 12.42
N GLY A 302 24.12 -2.33 11.15
CA GLY A 302 25.10 -3.32 10.71
C GLY A 302 24.59 -4.76 10.66
N ALA A 303 23.27 -4.99 10.78
CA ALA A 303 22.68 -6.29 10.54
C ALA A 303 22.95 -6.75 9.08
N PRO A 304 22.97 -8.07 8.83
CA PRO A 304 23.02 -8.59 7.46
C PRO A 304 21.92 -7.98 6.59
N PRO A 305 22.17 -7.72 5.29
CA PRO A 305 21.20 -7.07 4.40
C PRO A 305 19.81 -7.72 4.36
N ASN A 306 19.71 -9.03 4.58
CA ASN A 306 18.46 -9.78 4.56
C ASN A 306 17.83 -10.02 5.95
N ALA A 307 18.42 -9.54 7.05
CA ALA A 307 17.96 -9.85 8.41
C ALA A 307 16.51 -9.41 8.70
N TRP A 308 16.05 -8.34 8.04
CA TRP A 308 14.68 -7.84 8.18
C TRP A 308 13.61 -8.80 7.60
N MET A 309 13.99 -9.72 6.70
CA MET A 309 13.06 -10.66 6.07
C MET A 309 12.52 -11.70 7.05
N ASP A 310 13.22 -11.94 8.16
CA ASP A 310 12.87 -13.00 9.11
C ASP A 310 11.66 -12.65 9.99
N SER A 311 11.37 -11.35 10.15
CA SER A 311 10.43 -10.78 11.13
C SER A 311 9.29 -9.99 10.50
N LEU A 312 8.86 -10.35 9.29
CA LEU A 312 7.76 -9.66 8.62
C LEU A 312 6.40 -10.05 9.23
N HIS A 313 5.68 -9.05 9.74
CA HIS A 313 4.36 -9.18 10.34
C HIS A 313 3.35 -8.30 9.63
N GLN A 314 2.23 -8.89 9.21
CA GLN A 314 1.17 -8.15 8.54
C GLN A 314 0.57 -7.09 9.49
N VAL A 315 0.43 -5.87 8.99
CA VAL A 315 -0.16 -4.74 9.71
C VAL A 315 -1.59 -4.45 9.26
N GLY A 316 -1.91 -4.71 7.99
CA GLY A 316 -3.26 -4.54 7.48
C GLY A 316 -3.39 -4.92 6.01
N THR A 317 -4.62 -4.87 5.51
CA THR A 317 -4.96 -5.08 4.10
C THR A 317 -5.47 -3.78 3.48
N PHE A 318 -5.13 -3.54 2.22
CA PHE A 318 -5.62 -2.38 1.48
C PHE A 318 -7.02 -2.66 0.92
N ASN A 319 -7.94 -1.73 1.16
CA ASN A 319 -9.31 -1.74 0.59
C ASN A 319 -9.55 -0.51 -0.31
N ASN A 320 -8.55 0.36 -0.43
CA ASN A 320 -8.57 1.64 -1.13
C ASN A 320 -7.81 1.60 -2.47
N LEU A 321 -7.28 0.46 -2.92
CA LEU A 321 -6.41 0.37 -4.11
C LEU A 321 -7.02 -0.37 -5.30
N GLY A 322 -8.30 -0.77 -5.22
CA GLY A 322 -8.90 -1.71 -6.17
C GLY A 322 -8.50 -3.16 -5.89
N ALA A 323 -8.48 -4.00 -6.93
CA ALA A 323 -8.14 -5.43 -6.79
C ALA A 323 -6.67 -5.64 -6.39
N GLY A 324 -5.77 -4.78 -6.87
CA GLY A 324 -4.35 -4.87 -6.59
C GLY A 324 -3.76 -6.19 -7.07
N ASP A 325 -4.04 -6.60 -8.30
CA ASP A 325 -3.52 -7.82 -8.93
C ASP A 325 -2.38 -7.53 -9.95
N ARG A 326 -1.90 -6.27 -9.96
CA ARG A 326 -0.72 -5.80 -10.72
C ARG A 326 0.28 -5.12 -9.78
N GLU A 327 1.48 -4.83 -10.27
CA GLU A 327 2.60 -4.35 -9.47
C GLU A 327 2.28 -3.04 -8.72
N ASN A 328 3.05 -2.78 -7.67
CA ASN A 328 2.96 -1.57 -6.85
C ASN A 328 4.36 -1.06 -6.50
N GLN A 329 4.44 0.19 -6.08
CA GLN A 329 5.66 0.70 -5.46
C GLN A 329 5.36 1.64 -4.30
N ILE A 330 5.91 1.32 -3.13
CA ILE A 330 5.98 2.23 -1.98
C ILE A 330 7.33 2.97 -1.96
N VAL A 331 7.30 4.26 -1.68
CA VAL A 331 8.48 5.13 -1.55
C VAL A 331 8.29 6.12 -0.40
N SER A 332 9.40 6.57 0.20
CA SER A 332 9.43 7.71 1.12
C SER A 332 9.48 9.02 0.33
N LEU A 333 8.73 10.02 0.78
CA LEU A 333 8.73 11.35 0.20
C LEU A 333 9.84 12.22 0.82
N PRO A 334 10.64 12.98 0.03
CA PRO A 334 11.73 13.82 0.54
C PRO A 334 11.34 14.81 1.66
N GLN A 335 10.13 15.36 1.62
CA GLN A 335 9.59 16.31 2.60
C GLN A 335 8.78 15.65 3.71
N GLY A 336 8.70 14.31 3.74
CA GLY A 336 8.05 13.54 4.78
C GLY A 336 6.81 12.79 4.29
N GLY A 337 6.56 11.65 4.94
CA GLY A 337 5.48 10.74 4.58
C GLY A 337 5.86 9.80 3.43
N TYR A 338 4.82 9.18 2.87
CA TYR A 338 4.94 8.04 1.98
C TYR A 338 4.00 8.17 0.80
N LEU A 339 4.42 7.62 -0.33
CA LEU A 339 3.60 7.42 -1.52
C LEU A 339 3.56 5.92 -1.83
N LEU A 340 2.36 5.41 -2.10
CA LEU A 340 2.14 4.09 -2.69
C LEU A 340 1.42 4.25 -4.02
N THR A 341 2.01 3.74 -5.10
CA THR A 341 1.36 3.60 -6.39
C THR A 341 0.95 2.15 -6.61
N SER A 342 -0.22 1.91 -7.19
CA SER A 342 -0.78 0.56 -7.33
C SER A 342 -1.56 0.43 -8.63
N ALA A 343 -1.35 -0.69 -9.33
CA ALA A 343 -2.13 -1.06 -10.49
C ALA A 343 -3.09 -2.22 -10.20
N SER A 344 -4.15 -2.29 -11.00
CA SER A 344 -5.02 -3.47 -11.12
C SER A 344 -5.30 -3.74 -12.60
N ASN A 345 -5.57 -4.99 -12.96
CA ASN A 345 -5.94 -5.36 -14.33
C ASN A 345 -7.11 -4.51 -14.83
N GLY A 346 -6.97 -3.95 -16.02
CA GLY A 346 -8.03 -3.19 -16.70
C GLY A 346 -8.44 -1.87 -16.02
N SER A 347 -7.74 -1.43 -14.98
CA SER A 347 -8.15 -0.30 -14.13
C SER A 347 -7.21 0.89 -14.26
N GLN A 348 -7.58 2.03 -13.66
CA GLN A 348 -6.67 3.15 -13.46
C GLN A 348 -5.53 2.75 -12.50
N ILE A 349 -4.35 3.30 -12.72
CA ILE A 349 -3.26 3.32 -11.74
C ILE A 349 -3.59 4.39 -10.71
N VAL A 350 -3.55 4.00 -9.45
CA VAL A 350 -3.87 4.87 -8.33
C VAL A 350 -2.65 5.17 -7.47
N GLY A 351 -2.66 6.33 -6.84
CA GLY A 351 -1.69 6.76 -5.83
C GLY A 351 -2.38 7.02 -4.50
N VAL A 352 -1.69 6.73 -3.41
CA VAL A 352 -2.11 7.04 -2.04
C VAL A 352 -0.93 7.68 -1.31
N THR A 353 -1.17 8.76 -0.59
CA THR A 353 -0.17 9.42 0.26
C THR A 353 -0.62 9.47 1.71
N ALA A 354 0.33 9.39 2.64
CA ALA A 354 0.07 9.52 4.08
C ALA A 354 1.36 9.88 4.82
N GLY A 355 1.26 10.52 5.99
CA GLY A 355 2.41 10.87 6.82
C GLY A 355 3.09 9.65 7.47
N SER A 356 2.43 8.50 7.50
CA SER A 356 2.96 7.23 8.02
C SER A 356 2.64 6.06 7.08
N PRO A 357 3.40 4.95 7.13
CA PRO A 357 3.11 3.77 6.31
C PRO A 357 1.69 3.23 6.56
N GLN A 358 1.28 3.11 7.82
CA GLN A 358 -0.04 2.59 8.19
C GLN A 358 -1.17 3.50 7.74
N GLY A 359 -0.94 4.82 7.65
CA GLY A 359 -1.91 5.76 7.11
C GLY A 359 -2.32 5.44 5.66
N LEU A 360 -1.42 4.85 4.87
CA LEU A 360 -1.69 4.43 3.49
C LEU A 360 -2.83 3.39 3.39
N LEU A 361 -3.08 2.61 4.45
CA LEU A 361 -4.14 1.58 4.46
C LEU A 361 -5.55 2.20 4.40
N THR A 362 -5.69 3.46 4.81
CA THR A 362 -6.99 4.15 4.94
C THR A 362 -7.07 5.47 4.17
N ALA A 363 -5.95 6.02 3.74
CA ALA A 363 -5.91 7.27 3.00
C ALA A 363 -6.64 7.13 1.64
N PRO A 364 -7.28 8.22 1.16
CA PRO A 364 -7.99 8.19 -0.11
C PRO A 364 -7.03 7.93 -1.28
N SER A 365 -7.47 7.12 -2.23
CA SER A 365 -6.76 6.90 -3.49
C SER A 365 -7.08 7.96 -4.52
N HIS A 366 -6.08 8.35 -5.29
CA HIS A 366 -6.18 9.29 -6.41
C HIS A 366 -5.83 8.58 -7.72
N GLU A 367 -6.65 8.76 -8.75
CA GLU A 367 -6.35 8.26 -10.09
C GLU A 367 -5.21 9.08 -10.72
N LEU A 368 -4.10 8.41 -11.01
CA LEU A 368 -2.91 9.02 -11.57
C LEU A 368 -2.89 8.94 -13.09
N THR A 369 -3.15 7.76 -13.65
CA THR A 369 -3.20 7.51 -15.09
C THR A 369 -3.93 6.21 -15.36
N GLY A 370 -4.26 5.90 -16.61
CA GLY A 370 -4.98 4.67 -16.92
C GLY A 370 -5.46 4.55 -18.36
N PRO A 371 -6.37 3.60 -18.62
CA PRO A 371 -6.99 3.43 -19.92
C PRO A 371 -7.57 4.75 -20.43
N GLY A 372 -7.21 5.12 -21.66
CA GLY A 372 -7.65 6.36 -22.31
C GLY A 372 -6.66 7.53 -22.23
N PHE A 373 -5.68 7.47 -21.32
CA PHE A 373 -4.60 8.47 -21.26
C PHE A 373 -3.40 8.12 -22.15
N ILE A 374 -3.17 6.83 -22.40
CA ILE A 374 -2.09 6.36 -23.27
C ILE A 374 -2.64 6.14 -24.68
N PRO A 375 -2.10 6.83 -25.70
CA PRO A 375 -2.46 6.57 -27.09
C PRO A 375 -2.21 5.10 -27.44
N SER A 376 -3.26 4.39 -27.83
CA SER A 376 -3.15 3.06 -28.41
C SER A 376 -3.27 3.18 -29.92
N PRO A 377 -2.38 2.56 -30.71
CA PRO A 377 -2.55 2.47 -32.15
C PRO A 377 -3.85 1.73 -32.54
N GLY A 378 -4.43 0.91 -31.65
CA GLY A 378 -5.63 0.11 -31.94
C GLY A 378 -6.93 0.61 -31.32
N ASN A 379 -8.04 0.00 -31.74
CA ASN A 379 -9.42 0.25 -31.29
C ASN A 379 -9.67 -0.04 -29.78
N GLN A 380 -8.64 -0.39 -29.01
CA GLN A 380 -8.70 -0.63 -27.56
C GLN A 380 -7.65 0.25 -26.86
N PRO A 381 -8.01 1.01 -25.82
CA PRO A 381 -7.06 1.77 -25.03
C PRO A 381 -5.96 0.85 -24.46
N ALA A 382 -4.71 1.31 -24.49
CA ALA A 382 -3.63 0.59 -23.81
C ALA A 382 -3.91 0.63 -22.30
N VAL A 383 -3.86 -0.54 -21.66
CA VAL A 383 -4.06 -0.66 -20.21
C VAL A 383 -2.69 -0.58 -19.53
N PRO A 384 -2.40 0.49 -18.78
CA PRO A 384 -1.13 0.58 -18.07
C PRO A 384 -1.10 -0.32 -16.84
N TYR A 385 0.07 -0.85 -16.56
CA TYR A 385 0.41 -1.64 -15.37
C TYR A 385 1.86 -1.35 -14.97
N GLY A 386 2.38 -2.02 -13.94
CA GLY A 386 3.79 -1.86 -13.58
C GLY A 386 4.20 -0.44 -13.13
N PRO A 387 3.43 0.28 -12.28
CA PRO A 387 3.83 1.61 -11.86
C PRO A 387 5.16 1.56 -11.10
N SER A 388 6.13 2.36 -11.54
CA SER A 388 7.41 2.49 -10.84
C SER A 388 7.87 3.95 -10.79
N VAL A 389 8.17 4.46 -9.61
CA VAL A 389 8.65 5.82 -9.36
C VAL A 389 10.10 5.95 -9.82
N VAL A 390 10.32 6.78 -10.84
CA VAL A 390 11.63 7.04 -11.45
C VAL A 390 12.40 8.09 -10.68
N SER A 391 11.74 9.19 -10.29
CA SER A 391 12.34 10.27 -9.51
C SER A 391 11.29 11.02 -8.71
N ILE A 392 11.74 11.68 -7.64
CA ILE A 392 10.95 12.62 -6.85
C ILE A 392 11.80 13.88 -6.67
N GLU A 393 11.30 15.00 -7.15
CA GLU A 393 12.02 16.28 -7.17
C GLU A 393 11.23 17.35 -6.39
N THR A 394 11.86 17.97 -5.40
CA THR A 394 11.27 19.13 -4.72
C THR A 394 11.36 20.36 -5.61
N LEU A 395 10.20 20.85 -6.04
CA LEU A 395 10.06 22.04 -6.87
C LEU A 395 10.28 23.33 -6.04
N PRO A 396 10.62 24.47 -6.69
CA PRO A 396 10.81 25.75 -5.98
C PRO A 396 9.59 26.26 -5.20
N ASN A 397 8.39 25.78 -5.53
CA ASN A 397 7.15 26.10 -4.83
C ASN A 397 6.88 25.20 -3.60
N GLY A 398 7.81 24.31 -3.25
CA GLY A 398 7.68 23.37 -2.14
C GLY A 398 6.83 22.12 -2.46
N GLN A 399 6.29 21.96 -3.67
CA GLN A 399 5.67 20.69 -4.07
C GLN A 399 6.73 19.67 -4.45
N GLU A 400 6.39 18.38 -4.35
CA GLU A 400 7.23 17.30 -4.85
C GLU A 400 6.67 16.78 -6.16
N GLN A 401 7.44 16.89 -7.24
CA GLN A 401 7.10 16.31 -8.52
C GLN A 401 7.58 14.87 -8.56
N VAL A 402 6.65 13.94 -8.75
CA VAL A 402 6.91 12.51 -8.90
C VAL A 402 6.88 12.18 -10.39
N THR A 403 7.97 11.63 -10.89
CA THR A 403 8.01 10.98 -12.22
C THR A 403 7.77 9.50 -12.04
N MET A 404 6.71 8.98 -12.67
CA MET A 404 6.34 7.58 -12.61
C MET A 404 6.36 6.95 -14.00
N ARG A 405 7.03 5.80 -14.11
CA ARG A 405 6.99 4.90 -15.25
C ARG A 405 5.79 3.97 -15.15
N VAL A 406 5.18 3.67 -16.28
CA VAL A 406 4.15 2.64 -16.44
C VAL A 406 4.44 1.82 -17.69
N SER A 407 4.03 0.57 -17.69
CA SER A 407 4.19 -0.36 -18.81
C SER A 407 2.85 -0.61 -19.48
N THR A 408 2.88 -0.89 -20.78
CA THR A 408 1.72 -1.30 -21.56
C THR A 408 2.10 -2.41 -22.52
N TRP A 409 1.11 -3.19 -22.93
CA TRP A 409 1.23 -4.11 -24.05
C TRP A 409 0.06 -3.82 -25.01
N PRO A 410 0.21 -2.84 -25.91
CA PRO A 410 -0.88 -2.40 -26.77
C PRO A 410 -1.20 -3.45 -27.83
N THR A 411 -2.50 -3.64 -28.09
CA THR A 411 -2.97 -4.42 -29.23
C THR A 411 -2.83 -3.60 -30.52
N PRO A 412 -2.22 -4.15 -31.59
CA PRO A 412 -2.06 -3.42 -32.85
C PRO A 412 -3.38 -2.96 -33.48
N GLU A 413 -3.31 -1.90 -34.29
CA GLU A 413 -4.45 -1.45 -35.09
C GLU A 413 -4.97 -2.56 -36.01
N GLY A 414 -6.28 -2.74 -36.06
CA GLY A 414 -6.92 -3.75 -36.91
C GLY A 414 -6.70 -5.20 -36.47
N TRP A 415 -6.10 -5.46 -35.30
CA TRP A 415 -5.95 -6.82 -34.79
C TRP A 415 -7.33 -7.46 -34.53
N PRO A 416 -7.55 -8.73 -34.89
CA PRO A 416 -8.82 -9.41 -34.64
C PRO A 416 -9.21 -9.39 -33.16
N VAL A 417 -10.51 -9.25 -32.89
CA VAL A 417 -11.08 -9.31 -31.54
C VAL A 417 -12.14 -10.41 -31.49
N GLY A 418 -12.21 -11.12 -30.36
CA GLY A 418 -13.17 -12.21 -30.15
C GLY A 418 -12.52 -13.48 -29.61
N PRO A 419 -13.32 -14.49 -29.25
CA PRO A 419 -12.83 -15.73 -28.64
C PRO A 419 -11.90 -16.55 -29.53
N ASP A 420 -12.00 -16.39 -30.86
CA ASP A 420 -11.18 -17.09 -31.85
C ASP A 420 -10.02 -16.24 -32.38
N ALA A 421 -9.83 -15.02 -31.86
CA ALA A 421 -8.74 -14.16 -32.27
C ALA A 421 -7.39 -14.71 -31.75
N PRO A 422 -6.32 -14.67 -32.57
CA PRO A 422 -4.99 -15.01 -32.07
C PRO A 422 -4.55 -13.99 -30.99
N PRO A 423 -3.69 -14.40 -30.03
CA PRO A 423 -3.09 -13.48 -29.08
C PRO A 423 -2.38 -12.33 -29.83
N PRO A 424 -2.51 -11.07 -29.36
CA PRO A 424 -1.80 -9.97 -29.99
C PRO A 424 -0.29 -10.22 -29.94
N PRO A 425 0.48 -9.70 -30.91
CA PRO A 425 1.92 -9.83 -30.88
C PRO A 425 2.49 -9.11 -29.65
N TYR A 426 3.52 -9.69 -29.05
CA TYR A 426 4.13 -9.19 -27.83
C TYR A 426 5.08 -8.01 -28.14
N HIS A 427 4.55 -6.79 -28.05
CA HIS A 427 5.29 -5.54 -28.28
C HIS A 427 5.10 -4.57 -27.10
N PRO A 428 5.72 -4.84 -25.95
CA PRO A 428 5.55 -4.00 -24.78
C PRO A 428 6.19 -2.61 -24.97
N ARG A 429 5.66 -1.63 -24.23
CA ARG A 429 6.12 -0.24 -24.24
C ARG A 429 6.06 0.34 -22.85
N THR A 430 7.05 1.16 -22.48
CA THR A 430 7.01 1.96 -21.25
C THR A 430 6.78 3.44 -21.55
N TYR A 431 6.12 4.12 -20.61
CA TYR A 431 5.77 5.52 -20.67
C TYR A 431 6.07 6.16 -19.32
N THR A 432 6.38 7.45 -19.30
CA THR A 432 6.45 8.25 -18.07
C THR A 432 5.30 9.22 -17.97
N THR A 433 4.82 9.44 -16.75
CA THR A 433 3.85 10.48 -16.39
C THR A 433 4.36 11.19 -15.14
N THR A 434 3.98 12.44 -14.96
CA THR A 434 4.39 13.27 -13.82
C THR A 434 3.18 13.80 -13.08
N PHE A 435 3.22 13.77 -11.76
CA PHE A 435 2.21 14.39 -10.89
C PHE A 435 2.87 15.04 -9.68
N ASN A 436 2.17 15.96 -9.03
CA ASN A 436 2.70 16.67 -7.87
C ASN A 436 2.07 16.16 -6.58
N VAL A 437 2.86 16.13 -5.51
CA VAL A 437 2.44 15.91 -4.13
C VAL A 437 2.65 17.22 -3.36
N ASN A 438 1.64 17.63 -2.62
CA ASN A 438 1.76 18.68 -1.61
C ASN A 438 2.25 18.02 -0.32
N PRO A 439 3.35 18.50 0.28
CA PRO A 439 3.86 17.96 1.54
C PRO A 439 2.93 18.22 2.72
#